data_AF-A0A532AQV4-F1
#
_entry.id   AF-A0A532AQV4-F1
#
_cell.length_a   1.000
_cell.length_b   1.000
_cell.length_c   1.000
_cell.angle_alpha   90.00
_cell.angle_beta   90.00
_cell.angle_gamma   90.00
#
_symmetry.space_group_name_H-M   'P 1'
#
loop_
_entity.id
_entity.type
_entity.pdbx_description
1 polymer ?
#
loop_
_entity_poly.entity_id
_entity_poly.type
_entity_poly.pdbx_seq_one_letter_code
_entity_poly.pdbx_strand_id
1 'polypeptide(L)'
;MQRLFVPAIATTLTVDKMAPAETAEMLAAEHHAIVRKVLHEHAELRSSRITPALVEALRQQALNGQAELDPSLVELAQVAGLTPESLRPLLDILRRQYDLTARAASRQKERITRTGFTLDEQTLTVDTALRMMGLTQNLARLVLICAHGSTSENNPYESALDCGACGGNEGKPNARVLAMMANNQKVRERLAKNKLVIPPDTHFLAGQMDTTTDEVQLFDLEDVPPTHRADLARLQEDLKEASTLTSQERCARFPEIQQPLDERAAESHVRKRSVDWSQVRPEWGLSSNTAFVIGRRELTKGLNLEGRVFLQSYDARQDPNSRLLEVLMTGPQVVAQWINMEHYFSAVDNDVYGSGSKIYHNVVGRIGIMSGPWSDLRLGLARQTVMNGDVPYHEPMRLLTIVEAPRGRIDKLVERHEVLRHFYHNEWVHLVALDPDDQEWYRYRPTGEWVRIDGTL
;
A
#
# COMPACT_ATOMS: atom_id res chain seq x y z
N MET A 1 20.48 6.85 -15.74
CA MET A 1 20.14 6.74 -17.18
C MET A 1 20.14 5.29 -17.75
N GLN A 2 20.16 4.23 -16.93
CA GLN A 2 20.10 2.82 -17.39
C GLN A 2 18.71 2.16 -17.30
N ARG A 3 17.70 2.86 -16.76
CA ARG A 3 16.32 2.34 -16.61
C ARG A 3 15.43 2.45 -17.87
N LEU A 4 15.93 3.05 -18.96
CA LEU A 4 15.09 3.47 -20.10
C LEU A 4 15.03 2.51 -21.30
N PHE A 5 15.76 1.38 -21.31
CA PHE A 5 15.87 0.53 -22.51
C PHE A 5 15.49 -0.95 -22.34
N VAL A 6 15.03 -1.37 -21.16
CA VAL A 6 14.41 -2.69 -21.01
C VAL A 6 12.90 -2.45 -20.91
N PRO A 7 12.08 -2.88 -21.90
CA PRO A 7 10.64 -2.86 -21.70
C PRO A 7 10.34 -3.61 -20.41
N ALA A 8 9.52 -3.03 -19.54
CA ALA A 8 9.17 -3.66 -18.28
C ALA A 8 8.65 -5.07 -18.59
N ILE A 9 9.37 -6.09 -18.13
CA ILE A 9 8.91 -7.47 -18.26
C ILE A 9 7.61 -7.54 -17.46
N ALA A 10 6.53 -8.00 -18.10
CA ALA A 10 5.28 -8.31 -17.41
C ALA A 10 5.61 -9.22 -16.22
N THR A 11 5.44 -8.70 -15.01
CA THR A 11 5.76 -9.42 -13.77
C THR A 11 4.46 -9.84 -13.14
N THR A 12 4.10 -11.12 -13.28
CA THR A 12 3.01 -11.71 -12.49
C THR A 12 3.39 -11.66 -11.03
N LEU A 13 2.48 -11.16 -10.18
CA LEU A 13 2.68 -11.20 -8.72
C LEU A 13 2.25 -12.55 -8.17
N THR A 14 3.08 -13.18 -7.35
CA THR A 14 2.69 -14.37 -6.60
C THR A 14 1.79 -13.97 -5.45
N VAL A 15 0.47 -14.11 -5.65
CA VAL A 15 -0.54 -13.82 -4.62
C VAL A 15 -0.80 -15.03 -3.74
N ASP A 16 -0.79 -16.24 -4.30
CA ASP A 16 -1.12 -17.45 -3.58
C ASP A 16 -0.05 -17.80 -2.54
N LYS A 17 -0.51 -18.13 -1.33
CA LYS A 17 0.34 -18.73 -0.31
C LYS A 17 0.64 -20.18 -0.68
N MET A 18 1.92 -20.50 -0.89
CA MET A 18 2.34 -21.85 -1.22
C MET A 18 1.96 -22.84 -0.12
N ALA A 19 1.50 -24.03 -0.51
CA ALA A 19 1.20 -25.08 0.46
C ALA A 19 2.49 -25.54 1.16
N PRO A 20 2.41 -26.05 2.41
CA PRO A 20 3.60 -26.54 3.12
C PRO A 20 4.36 -27.66 2.40
N ALA A 21 3.66 -28.47 1.59
CA ALA A 21 4.25 -29.52 0.76
C ALA A 21 5.01 -28.94 -0.45
N GLU A 22 4.39 -28.06 -1.22
CA GLU A 22 5.02 -27.35 -2.34
C GLU A 22 6.25 -26.55 -1.88
N THR A 23 6.16 -25.90 -0.71
CA THR A 23 7.30 -25.20 -0.11
C THR A 23 8.45 -26.17 0.21
N ALA A 24 8.14 -27.36 0.71
CA ALA A 24 9.15 -28.37 1.02
C ALA A 24 9.82 -28.92 -0.25
N GLU A 25 9.05 -29.12 -1.31
CA GLU A 25 9.57 -29.53 -2.63
C GLU A 25 10.46 -28.46 -3.25
N MET A 26 10.04 -27.19 -3.20
CA MET A 26 10.83 -26.07 -3.71
C MET A 26 12.18 -25.94 -2.97
N LEU A 27 12.16 -26.02 -1.63
CA LEU A 27 13.38 -26.03 -0.83
C LEU A 27 14.26 -27.24 -1.13
N ALA A 28 13.67 -28.42 -1.33
CA ALA A 28 14.43 -29.61 -1.70
C ALA A 28 15.13 -29.42 -3.06
N ALA A 29 14.45 -28.84 -4.05
CA ALA A 29 15.02 -28.55 -5.36
C ALA A 29 16.18 -27.54 -5.31
N GLU A 30 16.03 -26.45 -4.53
CA GLU A 30 17.11 -25.49 -4.31
C GLU A 30 18.33 -26.14 -3.63
N HIS A 31 18.10 -26.91 -2.57
CA HIS A 31 19.16 -27.65 -1.89
C HIS A 31 19.83 -28.67 -2.82
N HIS A 32 19.06 -29.38 -3.65
CA HIS A 32 19.62 -30.31 -4.64
C HIS A 32 20.53 -29.60 -5.63
N ALA A 33 20.16 -28.40 -6.10
CA ALA A 33 21.00 -27.59 -6.98
C ALA A 33 22.31 -27.18 -6.29
N ILE A 34 22.25 -26.76 -5.02
CA ILE A 34 23.44 -26.43 -4.21
C ILE A 34 24.34 -27.65 -4.04
N VAL A 35 23.78 -28.80 -3.66
CA VAL A 35 24.56 -30.05 -3.48
C VAL A 35 25.23 -30.47 -4.79
N ARG A 36 24.50 -30.41 -5.92
CA ARG A 36 25.08 -30.69 -7.24
C ARG A 36 26.22 -29.73 -7.57
N LYS A 37 26.05 -28.43 -7.28
CA LYS A 37 27.09 -27.42 -7.47
C LYS A 37 28.34 -27.74 -6.65
N VAL A 38 28.19 -28.04 -5.37
CA VAL A 38 29.31 -28.38 -4.48
C VAL A 38 30.04 -29.65 -4.93
N LEU A 39 29.30 -30.69 -5.34
CA LEU A 39 29.91 -31.90 -5.89
C LEU A 39 30.70 -31.63 -7.18
N HIS A 40 30.23 -30.69 -7.99
CA HIS A 40 30.90 -30.34 -9.23
C HIS A 40 32.16 -29.51 -9.01
N GLU A 41 32.09 -28.51 -8.12
CA GLU A 41 33.16 -27.52 -7.88
C GLU A 41 34.23 -28.03 -6.92
N HIS A 42 33.86 -28.81 -5.90
CA HIS A 42 34.77 -29.21 -4.82
C HIS A 42 35.14 -30.70 -4.83
N ALA A 43 34.42 -31.52 -5.58
CA ALA A 43 34.73 -32.94 -5.73
C ALA A 43 35.04 -33.37 -7.17
N GLU A 44 35.04 -32.40 -8.12
CA GLU A 44 35.31 -32.59 -9.54
C GLU A 44 34.51 -33.73 -10.19
N LEU A 45 33.33 -34.03 -9.64
CA LEU A 45 32.49 -35.11 -10.14
C LEU A 45 31.86 -34.70 -11.47
N ARG A 46 31.95 -35.60 -12.46
CA ARG A 46 31.21 -35.46 -13.71
C ARG A 46 29.72 -35.64 -13.45
N SER A 47 28.88 -34.90 -14.16
CA SER A 47 27.41 -34.97 -14.05
C SER A 47 26.83 -36.39 -14.16
N SER A 48 27.47 -37.28 -14.93
CA SER A 48 27.04 -38.68 -15.08
C SER A 48 27.21 -39.53 -13.81
N ARG A 49 28.05 -39.10 -12.86
CA ARG A 49 28.27 -39.77 -11.58
C ARG A 49 27.47 -39.16 -10.43
N ILE A 50 26.82 -38.01 -10.64
CA ILE A 50 26.00 -37.33 -9.63
C ILE A 50 24.57 -37.85 -9.74
N THR A 51 24.26 -38.93 -9.01
CA THR A 51 22.93 -39.52 -8.99
C THR A 51 21.96 -38.73 -8.08
N PRO A 52 20.65 -38.74 -8.38
CA PRO A 52 19.66 -38.12 -7.48
C PRO A 52 19.70 -38.69 -6.05
N ALA A 53 19.96 -39.99 -5.91
CA ALA A 53 20.08 -40.66 -4.61
C ALA A 53 21.27 -40.12 -3.79
N LEU A 54 22.44 -39.91 -4.41
CA LEU A 54 23.61 -39.33 -3.74
C LEU A 54 23.34 -37.88 -3.31
N VAL A 55 22.70 -37.09 -4.17
CA VAL A 55 22.33 -35.70 -3.88
C VAL A 55 21.39 -35.62 -2.68
N GLU A 56 20.36 -36.48 -2.65
CA GLU A 56 19.41 -36.53 -1.54
C GLU A 56 20.07 -37.02 -0.24
N ALA A 57 20.91 -38.05 -0.29
CA ALA A 57 21.62 -38.56 0.88
C ALA A 57 22.55 -37.49 1.50
N LEU A 58 23.30 -36.75 0.67
CA LEU A 58 24.15 -35.64 1.14
C LEU A 58 23.34 -34.49 1.74
N ARG A 59 22.19 -34.16 1.12
CA ARG A 59 21.27 -33.15 1.65
C ARG A 59 20.77 -33.55 3.02
N GLN A 60 20.30 -34.78 3.19
CA GLN A 60 19.78 -35.28 4.47
C GLN A 60 20.87 -35.29 5.54
N GLN A 61 22.08 -35.77 5.22
CA GLN A 61 23.21 -35.77 6.14
C GLN A 61 23.57 -34.35 6.60
N ALA A 62 23.61 -33.38 5.68
CA ALA A 62 23.89 -31.98 6.01
C ALA A 62 22.79 -31.34 6.89
N LEU A 63 21.52 -31.65 6.63
CA LEU A 63 20.38 -31.16 7.41
C LEU A 63 20.32 -31.77 8.82
N ASN A 64 20.42 -33.10 8.93
CA ASN A 64 20.36 -33.83 10.19
C ASN A 64 21.53 -33.49 11.10
N GLY A 65 22.69 -33.26 10.49
CA GLY A 65 23.82 -32.70 11.17
C GLY A 65 24.55 -33.61 12.14
N GLN A 66 24.33 -34.90 12.01
CA GLN A 66 24.96 -35.94 12.79
C GLN A 66 26.46 -36.03 12.48
N ALA A 67 27.25 -36.35 13.51
CA ALA A 67 28.71 -36.49 13.39
C ALA A 67 29.12 -37.78 12.67
N GLU A 68 28.30 -38.82 12.75
CA GLU A 68 28.50 -40.09 12.05
C GLU A 68 27.87 -40.03 10.66
N LEU A 69 28.60 -40.52 9.66
CA LEU A 69 28.12 -40.60 8.28
C LEU A 69 27.13 -41.77 8.16
N ASP A 70 25.97 -41.51 7.55
CA ASP A 70 25.02 -42.58 7.23
C ASP A 70 25.69 -43.64 6.33
N PRO A 71 25.64 -44.94 6.68
CA PRO A 71 26.23 -46.01 5.87
C PRO A 71 25.76 -46.02 4.42
N SER A 72 24.50 -45.67 4.17
CA SER A 72 23.93 -45.60 2.82
C SER A 72 24.52 -44.46 2.00
N LEU A 73 24.84 -43.32 2.64
CA LEU A 73 25.55 -42.21 2.01
C LEU A 73 26.97 -42.64 1.61
N VAL A 74 27.66 -43.38 2.48
CA VAL A 74 29.03 -43.85 2.20
C VAL A 74 29.05 -44.79 0.99
N GLU A 75 28.09 -45.70 0.89
CA GLU A 75 27.95 -46.62 -0.25
C GLU A 75 27.69 -45.85 -1.57
N LEU A 76 26.72 -44.93 -1.56
CA LEU A 76 26.41 -44.10 -2.72
C LEU A 76 27.59 -43.23 -3.16
N ALA A 77 28.35 -42.71 -2.20
CA ALA A 77 29.54 -41.90 -2.45
C ALA A 77 30.66 -42.73 -3.09
N GLN A 78 30.90 -43.96 -2.61
CA GLN A 78 31.89 -44.87 -3.19
C GLN A 78 31.56 -45.23 -4.63
N VAL A 79 30.28 -45.49 -4.96
CA VAL A 79 29.82 -45.75 -6.33
C VAL A 79 30.08 -44.55 -7.25
N ALA A 80 29.97 -43.33 -6.73
CA ALA A 80 30.31 -42.11 -7.48
C ALA A 80 31.83 -41.86 -7.59
N GLY A 81 32.67 -42.59 -6.85
CA GLY A 81 34.12 -42.45 -6.81
C GLY A 81 34.64 -41.47 -5.76
N LEU A 82 33.84 -41.16 -4.73
CA LEU A 82 34.25 -40.38 -3.56
C LEU A 82 34.73 -41.30 -2.44
N THR A 83 35.69 -40.83 -1.65
CA THR A 83 36.14 -41.54 -0.45
C THR A 83 35.41 -41.03 0.80
N PRO A 84 35.30 -41.83 1.87
CA PRO A 84 34.68 -41.37 3.12
C PRO A 84 35.35 -40.10 3.70
N GLU A 85 36.64 -39.92 3.46
CA GLU A 85 37.43 -38.76 3.91
C GLU A 85 37.03 -37.48 3.17
N SER A 86 36.61 -37.56 1.91
CA SER A 86 36.20 -36.39 1.13
C SER A 86 34.78 -35.91 1.43
N LEU A 87 33.94 -36.75 2.06
CA LEU A 87 32.56 -36.39 2.42
C LEU A 87 32.49 -35.33 3.52
N ARG A 88 33.38 -35.38 4.53
CA ARG A 88 33.36 -34.43 5.65
C ARG A 88 33.63 -32.98 5.20
N PRO A 89 34.67 -32.68 4.40
CA PRO A 89 34.87 -31.35 3.83
C PRO A 89 33.68 -30.85 3.02
N LEU A 90 33.04 -31.70 2.22
CA LEU A 90 31.87 -31.33 1.40
C LEU A 90 30.67 -30.97 2.28
N LEU A 91 30.41 -31.75 3.33
CA LEU A 91 29.35 -31.45 4.31
C LEU A 91 29.63 -30.16 5.07
N ASP A 92 30.89 -29.88 5.41
CA ASP A 92 31.28 -28.62 6.04
C ASP A 92 31.09 -27.42 5.11
N ILE A 93 31.39 -27.55 3.82
CA ILE A 93 31.13 -26.50 2.81
C ILE A 93 29.62 -26.24 2.70
N LEU A 94 28.82 -27.30 2.55
CA LEU A 94 27.36 -27.19 2.46
C LEU A 94 26.77 -26.47 3.68
N ARG A 95 27.26 -26.78 4.89
CA ARG A 95 26.72 -26.24 6.14
C ARG A 95 27.23 -24.85 6.46
N ARG A 96 28.52 -24.55 6.22
CA ARG A 96 29.14 -23.28 6.63
C ARG A 96 29.09 -22.20 5.56
N GLN A 97 29.28 -22.56 4.29
CA GLN A 97 29.31 -21.59 3.19
C GLN A 97 27.93 -21.37 2.58
N TYR A 98 27.12 -22.43 2.48
CA TYR A 98 25.80 -22.38 1.87
C TYR A 98 24.65 -22.38 2.90
N ASP A 99 24.95 -22.36 4.20
CA ASP A 99 23.98 -22.44 5.32
C ASP A 99 22.96 -23.59 5.18
N LEU A 100 23.33 -24.71 4.54
CA LEU A 100 22.44 -25.87 4.34
C LEU A 100 22.31 -26.65 5.66
N THR A 101 21.49 -26.12 6.56
CA THR A 101 21.22 -26.65 7.90
C THR A 101 19.72 -26.74 8.16
N ALA A 102 19.28 -27.63 9.05
CA ALA A 102 17.86 -27.74 9.42
C ALA A 102 17.29 -26.40 9.93
N ARG A 103 18.08 -25.61 10.67
CA ARG A 103 17.67 -24.29 11.18
C ARG A 103 17.47 -23.29 10.05
N ALA A 104 18.39 -23.22 9.10
CA ALA A 104 18.28 -22.32 7.95
C ALA A 104 17.10 -22.70 7.05
N ALA A 105 16.96 -23.99 6.72
CA ALA A 105 15.84 -24.50 5.94
C ALA A 105 14.48 -24.21 6.62
N SER A 106 14.40 -24.34 7.94
CA SER A 106 13.20 -23.99 8.70
C SER A 106 12.88 -22.48 8.62
N ARG A 107 13.88 -21.61 8.82
CA ARG A 107 13.71 -20.15 8.66
C ARG A 107 13.27 -19.76 7.24
N GLN A 108 13.85 -20.40 6.23
CA GLN A 108 13.50 -20.14 4.84
C GLN A 108 12.08 -20.61 4.53
N LYS A 109 11.69 -21.81 5.00
CA LYS A 109 10.32 -22.32 4.91
C LYS A 109 9.33 -21.37 5.58
N GLU A 110 9.65 -20.89 6.78
CA GLU A 110 8.84 -19.91 7.49
C GLU A 110 8.71 -18.61 6.70
N ARG A 111 9.81 -18.10 6.13
CA ARG A 111 9.79 -16.88 5.29
C ARG A 111 8.89 -17.05 4.06
N ILE A 112 8.98 -18.17 3.35
CA ILE A 112 8.17 -18.45 2.15
C ILE A 112 6.69 -18.61 2.52
N THR A 113 6.41 -19.34 3.60
CA THR A 113 5.02 -19.56 4.06
C THR A 113 4.40 -18.33 4.74
N ARG A 114 5.20 -17.32 5.10
CA ARG A 114 4.70 -16.02 5.57
C ARG A 114 4.22 -15.11 4.44
N THR A 115 4.62 -15.36 3.21
CA THR A 115 4.24 -14.55 2.04
C THR A 115 3.06 -15.15 1.27
N GLY A 116 2.22 -14.28 0.70
CA GLY A 116 1.02 -14.67 -0.03
C GLY A 116 -0.22 -14.86 0.85
N PHE A 117 -1.34 -15.09 0.19
CA PHE A 117 -2.66 -15.26 0.79
C PHE A 117 -3.20 -16.65 0.46
N THR A 118 -3.65 -17.37 1.48
CA THR A 118 -4.53 -18.53 1.29
C THR A 118 -5.82 -18.10 0.62
N LEU A 119 -6.52 -19.05 -0.01
CA LEU A 119 -7.80 -18.74 -0.66
C LEU A 119 -8.85 -18.16 0.31
N ASP A 120 -8.81 -18.53 1.59
CA ASP A 120 -9.67 -17.95 2.63
C ASP A 120 -9.28 -16.50 2.92
N GLU A 121 -7.99 -16.21 3.07
CA GLU A 121 -7.49 -14.85 3.27
C GLU A 121 -7.77 -13.95 2.06
N GLN A 122 -7.62 -14.45 0.83
CA GLN A 122 -7.99 -13.72 -0.39
C GLN A 122 -9.48 -13.38 -0.41
N THR A 123 -10.34 -14.37 -0.10
CA THR A 123 -11.80 -14.19 -0.06
C THR A 123 -12.18 -13.15 0.98
N LEU A 124 -11.63 -13.24 2.19
CA LEU A 124 -11.90 -12.29 3.27
C LEU A 124 -11.43 -10.88 2.90
N THR A 125 -10.24 -10.76 2.29
CA THR A 125 -9.66 -9.48 1.88
C THR A 125 -10.53 -8.80 0.83
N VAL A 126 -10.93 -9.52 -0.24
CA VAL A 126 -11.79 -8.96 -1.29
C VAL A 126 -13.18 -8.63 -0.75
N ASP A 127 -13.80 -9.50 0.04
CA ASP A 127 -15.12 -9.24 0.63
C ASP A 127 -15.10 -7.97 1.49
N THR A 128 -14.10 -7.85 2.36
CA THR A 128 -13.94 -6.70 3.25
C THR A 128 -13.71 -5.43 2.45
N ALA A 129 -12.78 -5.45 1.48
CA ALA A 129 -12.43 -4.29 0.67
C ALA A 129 -13.64 -3.78 -0.14
N LEU A 130 -14.34 -4.66 -0.86
CA LEU A 130 -15.49 -4.26 -1.68
C LEU A 130 -16.64 -3.71 -0.83
N ARG A 131 -16.92 -4.31 0.34
CA ARG A 131 -17.94 -3.78 1.26
C ARG A 131 -17.55 -2.43 1.85
N MET A 132 -16.29 -2.24 2.24
CA MET A 132 -15.78 -0.96 2.74
C MET A 132 -15.87 0.16 1.69
N MET A 133 -15.67 -0.17 0.41
CA MET A 133 -15.80 0.77 -0.70
C MET A 133 -17.25 1.01 -1.14
N GLY A 134 -18.23 0.29 -0.58
CA GLY A 134 -19.62 0.32 -1.04
C GLY A 134 -19.86 -0.36 -2.40
N LEU A 135 -18.87 -1.12 -2.91
CA LEU A 135 -18.92 -1.85 -4.19
C LEU A 135 -19.56 -3.23 -4.02
N THR A 136 -20.79 -3.28 -3.51
CA THR A 136 -21.49 -4.52 -3.14
C THR A 136 -22.50 -4.98 -4.20
N GLN A 137 -22.94 -4.07 -5.08
CA GLN A 137 -23.98 -4.29 -6.08
C GLN A 137 -23.70 -3.44 -7.33
N ASN A 138 -24.33 -3.79 -8.45
CA ASN A 138 -24.26 -3.03 -9.71
C ASN A 138 -22.82 -2.74 -10.19
N LEU A 139 -21.92 -3.71 -10.02
CA LEU A 139 -20.54 -3.62 -10.47
C LEU A 139 -20.49 -3.41 -11.99
N ALA A 140 -19.67 -2.46 -12.41
CA ALA A 140 -19.44 -2.19 -13.83
C ALA A 140 -18.64 -3.31 -14.49
N ARG A 141 -18.60 -3.29 -15.84
CA ARG A 141 -17.77 -4.21 -16.63
C ARG A 141 -16.28 -4.05 -16.35
N LEU A 142 -15.83 -2.81 -16.10
CA LEU A 142 -14.50 -2.51 -15.59
C LEU A 142 -14.61 -1.83 -14.23
N VAL A 143 -13.83 -2.31 -13.26
CA VAL A 143 -13.68 -1.70 -11.94
C VAL A 143 -12.21 -1.39 -11.73
N LEU A 144 -11.86 -0.10 -11.66
CA LEU A 144 -10.49 0.34 -11.39
C LEU A 144 -10.24 0.41 -9.89
N ILE A 145 -9.30 -0.40 -9.40
CA ILE A 145 -8.68 -0.21 -8.09
C ILE A 145 -7.51 0.75 -8.28
N CYS A 146 -7.74 2.03 -8.02
CA CYS A 146 -6.72 3.07 -8.19
C CYS A 146 -6.00 3.32 -6.86
N ALA A 147 -4.73 2.95 -6.81
CA ALA A 147 -3.82 3.39 -5.76
C ALA A 147 -3.31 4.81 -6.03
N HIS A 148 -2.50 5.32 -5.11
CA HIS A 148 -1.70 6.51 -5.35
C HIS A 148 -0.26 6.31 -4.88
N GLY A 149 0.62 7.13 -5.43
CA GLY A 149 2.02 7.28 -5.06
C GLY A 149 2.50 8.63 -5.57
N SER A 150 3.78 8.93 -5.38
CA SER A 150 4.36 10.18 -5.80
C SER A 150 5.72 9.95 -6.45
N THR A 151 6.06 10.79 -7.45
CA THR A 151 7.44 10.85 -7.97
C THR A 151 8.06 12.16 -7.55
N SER A 152 9.22 12.13 -6.87
CA SER A 152 10.03 13.32 -6.65
C SER A 152 11.53 13.04 -6.69
N GLU A 153 12.32 13.99 -7.18
CA GLU A 153 13.79 13.90 -7.16
C GLU A 153 14.37 14.77 -6.04
N ASN A 154 15.50 14.34 -5.47
CA ASN A 154 16.21 15.08 -4.41
C ASN A 154 15.35 15.44 -3.17
N ASN A 155 14.45 14.54 -2.77
CA ASN A 155 13.56 14.77 -1.64
C ASN A 155 13.79 13.73 -0.52
N PRO A 156 14.56 14.08 0.52
CA PRO A 156 14.74 13.22 1.70
C PRO A 156 13.44 12.73 2.37
N TYR A 157 12.33 13.45 2.17
CA TYR A 157 10.99 13.15 2.69
C TYR A 157 10.05 12.54 1.64
N GLU A 158 10.56 11.93 0.58
CA GLU A 158 9.74 11.31 -0.48
C GLU A 158 8.65 10.37 0.08
N SER A 159 8.96 9.56 1.09
CA SER A 159 7.98 8.66 1.71
C SER A 159 6.83 9.37 2.41
N ALA A 160 6.99 10.63 2.83
CA ALA A 160 5.90 11.44 3.38
C ALA A 160 4.92 11.92 2.31
N LEU A 161 5.30 11.82 1.03
CA LEU A 161 4.46 12.22 -0.12
C LEU A 161 3.68 11.05 -0.72
N ASP A 162 4.09 9.83 -0.37
CA ASP A 162 3.39 8.60 -0.71
C ASP A 162 2.17 8.36 0.19
N CYS A 163 1.66 7.13 0.22
CA CYS A 163 0.46 6.81 0.98
C CYS A 163 0.75 6.65 2.47
N GLY A 164 0.24 7.59 3.28
CA GLY A 164 0.25 7.48 4.74
C GLY A 164 -0.43 6.21 5.26
N ALA A 165 -1.48 5.73 4.60
CA ALA A 165 -2.13 4.46 4.95
C ALA A 165 -1.27 3.22 4.63
N CYS A 166 -0.28 3.36 3.73
CA CYS A 166 0.68 2.32 3.39
C CYS A 166 2.03 2.50 4.10
N GLY A 167 2.08 3.33 5.14
CA GLY A 167 3.30 3.61 5.90
C GLY A 167 4.36 4.35 5.08
N GLY A 168 3.94 5.22 4.16
CA GLY A 168 4.83 6.00 3.31
C GLY A 168 5.41 5.22 2.12
N ASN A 169 4.69 4.18 1.65
CA ASN A 169 4.99 3.47 0.42
C ASN A 169 3.92 3.77 -0.65
N GLU A 170 4.30 3.63 -1.92
CA GLU A 170 3.36 3.59 -3.04
C GLU A 170 2.28 2.50 -2.87
N GLY A 171 1.04 2.80 -3.26
CA GLY A 171 -0.07 1.85 -3.17
C GLY A 171 -0.15 0.83 -4.31
N LYS A 172 0.66 0.96 -5.38
CA LYS A 172 0.64 0.08 -6.57
C LYS A 172 0.60 -1.42 -6.24
N PRO A 173 1.45 -1.97 -5.35
CA PRO A 173 1.39 -3.40 -5.02
C PRO A 173 0.03 -3.82 -4.46
N ASN A 174 -0.59 -2.99 -3.62
CA ASN A 174 -1.89 -3.29 -2.99
C ASN A 174 -3.01 -3.30 -4.02
N ALA A 175 -3.03 -2.32 -4.94
CA ALA A 175 -4.03 -2.27 -6.01
C ALA A 175 -3.95 -3.50 -6.93
N ARG A 176 -2.73 -3.87 -7.35
CA ARG A 176 -2.50 -5.06 -8.19
C ARG A 176 -2.91 -6.35 -7.49
N VAL A 177 -2.49 -6.56 -6.24
CA VAL A 177 -2.86 -7.75 -5.47
C VAL A 177 -4.37 -7.85 -5.28
N LEU A 178 -5.05 -6.74 -4.94
CA LEU A 178 -6.51 -6.74 -4.78
C LEU A 178 -7.25 -7.04 -6.09
N ALA A 179 -6.83 -6.44 -7.20
CA ALA A 179 -7.42 -6.71 -8.52
C ALA A 179 -7.23 -8.17 -8.93
N MET A 180 -6.03 -8.74 -8.73
CA MET A 180 -5.75 -10.16 -9.00
C MET A 180 -6.63 -11.09 -8.16
N MET A 181 -6.74 -10.84 -6.84
CA MET A 181 -7.63 -11.64 -5.97
C MET A 181 -9.09 -11.52 -6.38
N ALA A 182 -9.56 -10.32 -6.74
CA ALA A 182 -10.93 -10.08 -7.17
C ALA A 182 -11.25 -10.73 -8.54
N ASN A 183 -10.25 -10.92 -9.40
CA ASN A 183 -10.36 -11.65 -10.67
C ASN A 183 -10.22 -13.18 -10.52
N ASN A 184 -9.79 -13.68 -9.35
CA ASN A 184 -9.66 -15.12 -9.12
C ASN A 184 -11.04 -15.80 -9.05
N GLN A 185 -11.29 -16.74 -9.96
CA GLN A 185 -12.55 -17.46 -10.05
C GLN A 185 -12.93 -18.19 -8.75
N LYS A 186 -11.97 -18.81 -8.06
CA LYS A 186 -12.22 -19.51 -6.79
C LYS A 186 -12.63 -18.54 -5.67
N VAL A 187 -12.09 -17.32 -5.69
CA VAL A 187 -12.48 -16.25 -4.77
C VAL A 187 -13.91 -15.80 -5.08
N ARG A 188 -14.22 -15.53 -6.36
CA ARG A 188 -15.58 -15.14 -6.80
C ARG A 188 -16.65 -16.16 -6.39
N GLU A 189 -16.36 -17.45 -6.55
CA GLU A 189 -17.25 -18.54 -6.12
C GLU A 189 -17.53 -18.55 -4.62
N ARG A 190 -16.53 -18.19 -3.80
CA ARG A 190 -16.69 -18.09 -2.34
C ARG A 190 -17.41 -16.81 -1.93
N LEU A 191 -17.12 -15.68 -2.58
CA LEU A 191 -17.82 -14.41 -2.38
C LEU A 191 -19.33 -14.54 -2.67
N ALA A 192 -19.69 -15.28 -3.72
CA ALA A 192 -21.10 -15.53 -4.05
C ALA A 192 -21.84 -16.26 -2.91
N LYS A 193 -21.18 -17.19 -2.21
CA LYS A 193 -21.72 -17.85 -1.01
C LYS A 193 -21.95 -16.87 0.15
N ASN A 194 -21.15 -15.80 0.20
CA ASN A 194 -21.27 -14.70 1.15
C ASN A 194 -22.18 -13.56 0.64
N LYS A 195 -23.02 -13.83 -0.37
CA LYS A 195 -23.99 -12.89 -0.96
C LYS A 195 -23.35 -11.66 -1.61
N LEU A 196 -22.09 -11.75 -2.02
CA LEU A 196 -21.43 -10.74 -2.84
C LEU A 196 -21.14 -11.36 -4.22
N VAL A 197 -21.97 -11.02 -5.19
CA VAL A 197 -21.89 -11.57 -6.55
C VAL A 197 -21.19 -10.56 -7.45
N ILE A 198 -20.02 -10.95 -7.95
CA ILE A 198 -19.32 -10.20 -9.00
C ILE A 198 -19.82 -10.72 -10.36
N PRO A 199 -20.37 -9.86 -11.24
CA PRO A 199 -20.80 -10.26 -12.57
C PRO A 199 -19.68 -10.97 -13.36
N PRO A 200 -20.00 -11.98 -14.18
CA PRO A 200 -18.99 -12.72 -14.94
C PRO A 200 -18.25 -11.84 -15.96
N ASP A 201 -18.87 -10.74 -16.39
CA ASP A 201 -18.26 -9.75 -17.29
C ASP A 201 -17.64 -8.55 -16.54
N THR A 202 -17.55 -8.58 -15.21
CA THR A 202 -16.75 -7.59 -14.46
C THR A 202 -15.29 -8.02 -14.43
N HIS A 203 -14.40 -7.12 -14.82
CA HIS A 203 -12.96 -7.26 -14.68
C HIS A 203 -12.40 -6.14 -13.80
N PHE A 204 -11.61 -6.52 -12.79
CA PHE A 204 -10.92 -5.57 -11.92
C PHE A 204 -9.57 -5.22 -12.52
N LEU A 205 -9.31 -3.93 -12.69
CA LEU A 205 -8.06 -3.39 -13.20
C LEU A 205 -7.32 -2.65 -12.09
N ALA A 206 -6.00 -2.73 -12.07
CA ALA A 206 -5.19 -1.95 -11.15
C ALA A 206 -4.64 -0.69 -11.84
N GLY A 207 -4.57 0.40 -11.09
CA GLY A 207 -3.88 1.61 -11.51
C GLY A 207 -3.24 2.34 -10.34
N GLN A 208 -2.40 3.32 -10.63
CA GLN A 208 -1.82 4.23 -9.66
C GLN A 208 -1.83 5.64 -10.23
N MET A 209 -2.41 6.58 -9.47
CA MET A 209 -2.23 8.01 -9.69
C MET A 209 -0.89 8.44 -9.09
N ASP A 210 -0.08 9.14 -9.87
CA ASP A 210 1.05 9.90 -9.35
C ASP A 210 0.57 11.29 -8.91
N THR A 211 0.61 11.56 -7.61
CA THR A 211 0.08 12.79 -7.03
C THR A 211 0.91 14.03 -7.33
N THR A 212 2.12 13.89 -7.90
CA THR A 212 2.94 15.04 -8.32
C THR A 212 2.72 15.40 -9.79
N THR A 213 2.35 14.42 -10.61
CA THR A 213 2.18 14.60 -12.07
C THR A 213 0.74 14.48 -12.56
N ASP A 214 -0.20 14.07 -11.70
CA ASP A 214 -1.60 13.71 -12.01
C ASP A 214 -1.78 12.52 -12.93
N GLU A 215 -0.72 11.90 -13.42
CA GLU A 215 -0.85 10.80 -14.36
C GLU A 215 -1.39 9.56 -13.65
N VAL A 216 -2.36 8.90 -14.28
CA VAL A 216 -2.83 7.60 -13.82
C VAL A 216 -2.25 6.51 -14.72
N GLN A 217 -1.34 5.73 -14.16
CA GLN A 217 -0.78 4.57 -14.82
C GLN A 217 -1.64 3.33 -14.56
N LEU A 218 -2.05 2.63 -15.62
CA LEU A 218 -2.75 1.35 -15.52
C LEU A 218 -1.76 0.18 -15.62
N PHE A 219 -2.04 -0.92 -14.93
CA PHE A 219 -1.19 -2.10 -14.85
C PHE A 219 -1.90 -3.34 -15.36
N ASP A 220 -1.11 -4.35 -15.74
CA ASP A 220 -1.60 -5.70 -16.10
C ASP A 220 -2.63 -5.66 -17.25
N LEU A 221 -2.41 -4.77 -18.24
CA LEU A 221 -3.30 -4.55 -19.38
C LEU A 221 -3.43 -5.79 -20.27
N GLU A 222 -2.43 -6.67 -20.25
CA GLU A 222 -2.40 -7.96 -20.93
C GLU A 222 -3.45 -8.95 -20.39
N ASP A 223 -3.87 -8.79 -19.13
CA ASP A 223 -4.87 -9.66 -18.48
C ASP A 223 -6.31 -9.18 -18.75
N VAL A 224 -6.48 -7.98 -19.34
CA VAL A 224 -7.79 -7.43 -19.68
C VAL A 224 -8.42 -8.25 -20.81
N PRO A 225 -9.64 -8.81 -20.62
CA PRO A 225 -10.28 -9.60 -21.65
C PRO A 225 -10.47 -8.81 -22.96
N PRO A 226 -10.31 -9.43 -24.14
CA PRO A 226 -10.51 -8.75 -25.43
C PRO A 226 -11.89 -8.10 -25.57
N THR A 227 -12.91 -8.63 -24.88
CA THR A 227 -14.28 -8.10 -24.82
C THR A 227 -14.40 -6.74 -24.14
N HIS A 228 -13.37 -6.29 -23.43
CA HIS A 228 -13.35 -5.03 -22.67
C HIS A 228 -12.46 -3.96 -23.30
N ARG A 229 -11.86 -4.21 -24.47
CA ARG A 229 -10.94 -3.26 -25.14
C ARG A 229 -11.55 -1.88 -25.36
N ALA A 230 -12.82 -1.81 -25.74
CA ALA A 230 -13.52 -0.54 -25.91
C ALA A 230 -13.77 0.18 -24.58
N ASP A 231 -14.04 -0.56 -23.51
CA ASP A 231 -14.22 -0.01 -22.17
C ASP A 231 -12.87 0.53 -21.62
N LEU A 232 -11.77 -0.19 -21.85
CA LEU A 232 -10.42 0.22 -21.46
C LEU A 232 -9.96 1.47 -22.21
N ALA A 233 -10.20 1.54 -23.52
CA ALA A 233 -9.81 2.70 -24.33
C ALA A 233 -10.52 3.98 -23.84
N ARG A 234 -11.82 3.89 -23.52
CA ARG A 234 -12.58 5.01 -22.93
C ARG A 234 -12.02 5.39 -21.56
N LEU A 235 -11.77 4.42 -20.69
CA LEU A 235 -11.18 4.69 -19.37
C LEU A 235 -9.83 5.41 -19.50
N GLN A 236 -8.97 5.02 -20.45
CA GLN A 236 -7.68 5.69 -20.68
C GLN A 236 -7.84 7.13 -21.17
N GLU A 237 -8.84 7.40 -22.01
CA GLU A 237 -9.18 8.76 -22.46
C GLU A 237 -9.70 9.62 -21.30
N ASP A 238 -10.66 9.10 -20.53
CA ASP A 238 -11.25 9.77 -19.37
C ASP A 238 -10.18 10.09 -18.30
N LEU A 239 -9.29 9.14 -18.01
CA LEU A 239 -8.20 9.33 -17.04
C LEU A 239 -7.18 10.37 -17.53
N LYS A 240 -6.93 10.41 -18.84
CA LYS A 240 -6.04 11.41 -19.42
C LYS A 240 -6.64 12.80 -19.28
N GLU A 241 -7.90 12.98 -19.66
CA GLU A 241 -8.61 14.25 -19.49
C GLU A 241 -8.66 14.69 -18.02
N ALA A 242 -8.99 13.77 -17.11
CA ALA A 242 -8.98 14.05 -15.68
C ALA A 242 -7.60 14.48 -15.17
N SER A 243 -6.53 13.85 -15.65
CA SER A 243 -5.15 14.20 -15.34
C SER A 243 -4.82 15.63 -15.80
N THR A 244 -5.13 15.95 -17.05
CA THR A 244 -4.95 17.28 -17.64
C THR A 244 -5.65 18.38 -16.83
N LEU A 245 -6.94 18.18 -16.53
CA LEU A 245 -7.74 19.14 -15.77
C LEU A 245 -7.22 19.31 -14.34
N THR A 246 -6.84 18.20 -13.68
CA THR A 246 -6.26 18.23 -12.34
C THR A 246 -4.93 18.99 -12.32
N SER A 247 -4.09 18.83 -13.35
CA SER A 247 -2.85 19.59 -13.50
C SER A 247 -3.10 21.09 -13.63
N GLN A 248 -4.12 21.51 -14.37
CA GLN A 248 -4.50 22.93 -14.46
C GLN A 248 -4.96 23.48 -13.11
N GLU A 249 -5.84 22.76 -12.42
CA GLU A 249 -6.31 23.12 -11.07
C GLU A 249 -5.15 23.23 -10.07
N ARG A 250 -4.18 22.31 -10.13
CA ARG A 250 -2.99 22.35 -9.28
C ARG A 250 -2.09 23.52 -9.62
N CYS A 251 -1.81 23.75 -10.90
CA CYS A 251 -0.97 24.87 -11.33
C CYS A 251 -1.50 26.21 -10.84
N ALA A 252 -2.82 26.41 -10.81
CA ALA A 252 -3.43 27.64 -10.28
C ALA A 252 -3.16 27.87 -8.77
N ARG A 253 -2.74 26.84 -8.03
CA ARG A 253 -2.38 26.93 -6.59
C ARG A 253 -0.90 27.24 -6.37
N PHE A 254 -0.07 27.18 -7.41
CA PHE A 254 1.37 27.47 -7.29
C PHE A 254 1.63 28.98 -7.28
N PRO A 255 2.28 29.54 -6.23
CA PRO A 255 2.52 30.97 -6.07
C PRO A 255 3.30 31.61 -7.22
N GLU A 256 4.17 30.83 -7.87
CA GLU A 256 4.97 31.25 -9.02
C GLU A 256 4.17 31.34 -10.33
N ILE A 257 2.98 30.75 -10.39
CA ILE A 257 2.10 30.80 -11.57
C ILE A 257 1.07 31.91 -11.37
N GLN A 258 1.31 33.04 -12.04
CA GLN A 258 0.44 34.23 -11.95
C GLN A 258 -0.74 34.21 -12.92
N GLN A 259 -0.66 33.41 -13.98
CA GLN A 259 -1.69 33.31 -15.00
C GLN A 259 -2.04 31.84 -15.23
N PRO A 260 -3.33 31.50 -15.44
CA PRO A 260 -3.73 30.14 -15.76
C PRO A 260 -2.95 29.60 -16.96
N LEU A 261 -2.44 28.38 -16.83
CA LEU A 261 -1.76 27.68 -17.91
C LEU A 261 -2.78 26.97 -18.79
N ASP A 262 -2.50 26.91 -20.10
CA ASP A 262 -3.21 25.97 -20.96
C ASP A 262 -2.94 24.52 -20.53
N GLU A 263 -3.79 23.60 -21.00
CA GLU A 263 -3.79 22.18 -20.63
C GLU A 263 -2.40 21.54 -20.76
N ARG A 264 -1.77 21.72 -21.93
CA ARG A 264 -0.49 21.09 -22.24
C ARG A 264 0.66 21.72 -21.44
N ALA A 265 0.60 23.04 -21.22
CA ALA A 265 1.57 23.75 -20.41
C ALA A 265 1.47 23.33 -18.94
N ALA A 266 0.25 23.13 -18.41
CA ALA A 266 0.02 22.67 -17.05
C ALA A 266 0.59 21.25 -16.83
N GLU A 267 0.26 20.29 -17.70
CA GLU A 267 0.84 18.94 -17.64
C GLU A 267 2.37 18.97 -17.71
N SER A 268 2.93 19.74 -18.64
CA SER A 268 4.38 19.87 -18.74
C SER A 268 4.99 20.53 -17.51
N HIS A 269 4.28 21.45 -16.85
CA HIS A 269 4.75 22.14 -15.67
C HIS A 269 4.84 21.18 -14.49
N VAL A 270 3.75 20.47 -14.16
CA VAL A 270 3.74 19.53 -13.02
C VAL A 270 4.75 18.39 -13.21
N ARG A 271 4.92 17.87 -14.44
CA ARG A 271 5.93 16.86 -14.76
C ARG A 271 7.36 17.36 -14.60
N LYS A 272 7.65 18.59 -15.04
CA LYS A 272 9.00 19.18 -14.85
C LYS A 272 9.26 19.45 -13.38
N ARG A 273 8.25 19.96 -12.67
CA ARG A 273 8.28 20.28 -11.25
C ARG A 273 8.60 19.04 -10.40
N SER A 274 8.02 17.88 -10.72
CA SER A 274 8.24 16.65 -9.95
C SER A 274 9.69 16.16 -9.99
N VAL A 275 10.39 16.37 -11.10
CA VAL A 275 11.79 15.92 -11.30
C VAL A 275 12.82 17.05 -11.23
N ASP A 276 12.40 18.26 -10.88
CA ASP A 276 13.31 19.39 -10.69
C ASP A 276 13.97 19.29 -9.31
N TRP A 277 15.25 18.95 -9.30
CA TRP A 277 16.07 18.81 -8.09
C TRP A 277 16.12 20.08 -7.21
N SER A 278 15.81 21.26 -7.77
CA SER A 278 15.75 22.53 -7.05
C SER A 278 14.36 22.80 -6.45
N GLN A 279 13.35 22.02 -6.84
CA GLN A 279 11.99 22.20 -6.37
C GLN A 279 11.84 21.64 -4.95
N VAL A 280 11.56 22.53 -4.00
CA VAL A 280 11.36 22.17 -2.60
C VAL A 280 9.94 21.69 -2.30
N ARG A 281 9.02 21.85 -3.26
CA ARG A 281 7.59 21.56 -3.15
C ARG A 281 7.06 20.86 -4.41
N PRO A 282 7.60 19.69 -4.79
CA PRO A 282 7.22 19.06 -6.05
C PRO A 282 5.72 18.73 -6.13
N GLU A 283 5.12 18.41 -4.98
CA GLU A 283 3.78 17.85 -4.88
C GLU A 283 2.71 18.84 -4.41
N TRP A 284 2.96 19.62 -3.34
CA TRP A 284 1.97 20.48 -2.65
C TRP A 284 0.52 19.95 -2.73
N GLY A 285 0.36 18.63 -2.51
CA GLY A 285 -0.86 17.90 -2.85
C GLY A 285 -1.64 17.38 -1.65
N LEU A 286 -0.97 16.97 -0.58
CA LEU A 286 -1.61 16.44 0.65
C LEU A 286 -1.88 17.53 1.72
N SER A 287 -1.26 18.70 1.53
CA SER A 287 -1.50 19.89 2.34
C SER A 287 -2.93 20.42 2.16
N SER A 288 -3.40 21.21 3.12
CA SER A 288 -4.74 21.82 3.14
C SER A 288 -5.94 20.86 3.28
N ASN A 289 -5.74 19.61 3.70
CA ASN A 289 -6.83 18.72 4.09
C ASN A 289 -7.65 19.30 5.28
N THR A 290 -8.98 19.13 5.24
CA THR A 290 -9.90 19.76 6.20
C THR A 290 -10.99 18.84 6.73
N ALA A 291 -11.50 17.93 5.90
CA ALA A 291 -12.64 17.11 6.26
C ALA A 291 -12.54 15.67 5.76
N PHE A 292 -13.32 14.80 6.40
CA PHE A 292 -13.48 13.40 6.06
C PHE A 292 -14.98 13.07 6.05
N VAL A 293 -15.52 12.66 4.90
CA VAL A 293 -16.95 12.35 4.75
C VAL A 293 -17.14 10.84 4.65
N ILE A 294 -17.93 10.28 5.57
CA ILE A 294 -18.43 8.92 5.53
C ILE A 294 -19.92 8.98 5.18
N GLY A 295 -20.26 8.73 3.93
CA GLY A 295 -21.66 8.81 3.50
C GLY A 295 -21.85 8.44 2.05
N ARG A 296 -23.10 8.50 1.59
CA ARG A 296 -23.46 8.16 0.22
C ARG A 296 -22.92 9.20 -0.75
N ARG A 297 -22.62 8.78 -1.98
CA ARG A 297 -22.05 9.67 -3.01
C ARG A 297 -22.94 10.88 -3.28
N GLU A 298 -24.26 10.73 -3.14
CA GLU A 298 -25.27 11.76 -3.29
C GLU A 298 -25.02 12.98 -2.40
N LEU A 299 -24.46 12.79 -1.20
CA LEU A 299 -24.18 13.89 -0.26
C LEU A 299 -23.18 14.90 -0.83
N THR A 300 -22.26 14.44 -1.68
CA THR A 300 -21.15 15.25 -2.21
C THR A 300 -21.18 15.42 -3.73
N LYS A 301 -22.22 14.89 -4.40
CA LYS A 301 -22.29 14.88 -5.87
C LYS A 301 -22.50 16.28 -6.40
N GLY A 302 -21.63 16.70 -7.33
CA GLY A 302 -21.68 18.02 -7.95
C GLY A 302 -21.07 19.15 -7.10
N LEU A 303 -20.52 18.84 -5.91
CA LEU A 303 -19.81 19.83 -5.10
C LEU A 303 -18.35 19.92 -5.53
N ASN A 304 -17.83 21.14 -5.62
CA ASN A 304 -16.39 21.38 -5.65
C ASN A 304 -15.87 21.39 -4.21
N LEU A 305 -15.10 20.36 -3.84
CA LEU A 305 -14.51 20.22 -2.50
C LEU A 305 -13.05 20.71 -2.45
N GLU A 306 -12.59 21.37 -3.52
CA GLU A 306 -11.25 21.96 -3.66
C GLU A 306 -10.10 20.96 -3.44
N GLY A 307 -10.35 19.65 -3.51
CA GLY A 307 -9.36 18.62 -3.18
C GLY A 307 -8.97 18.59 -1.69
N ARG A 308 -9.78 19.18 -0.79
CA ARG A 308 -9.50 19.30 0.65
C ARG A 308 -10.20 18.26 1.51
N VAL A 309 -10.97 17.37 0.90
CA VAL A 309 -11.90 16.48 1.60
C VAL A 309 -11.71 15.03 1.16
N PHE A 310 -11.45 14.16 2.14
CA PHE A 310 -11.45 12.72 1.94
C PHE A 310 -12.89 12.21 1.83
N LEU A 311 -13.14 11.31 0.88
CA LEU A 311 -14.48 10.77 0.62
C LEU A 311 -14.49 9.26 0.79
N GLN A 312 -15.38 8.78 1.66
CA GLN A 312 -15.64 7.37 1.87
C GLN A 312 -17.12 7.07 1.59
N SER A 313 -17.37 6.30 0.54
CA SER A 313 -18.72 5.86 0.21
C SER A 313 -19.24 4.89 1.27
N TYR A 314 -20.35 5.23 1.91
CA TYR A 314 -20.98 4.43 2.96
C TYR A 314 -22.49 4.57 2.92
N ASP A 315 -23.21 3.47 3.18
CA ASP A 315 -24.68 3.45 3.26
C ASP A 315 -25.12 2.68 4.50
N ALA A 316 -25.61 3.39 5.52
CA ALA A 316 -26.05 2.81 6.79
C ALA A 316 -27.14 1.73 6.65
N ARG A 317 -27.90 1.74 5.54
CA ARG A 317 -28.93 0.74 5.24
C ARG A 317 -28.34 -0.62 4.87
N GLN A 318 -27.11 -0.63 4.34
CA GLN A 318 -26.38 -1.85 3.97
C GLN A 318 -25.55 -2.41 5.14
N ASP A 319 -25.53 -1.71 6.28
CA ASP A 319 -24.72 -2.03 7.45
C ASP A 319 -25.57 -2.06 8.74
N PRO A 320 -26.51 -3.01 8.87
CA PRO A 320 -27.47 -3.04 9.97
C PRO A 320 -26.83 -3.22 11.36
N ASN A 321 -25.63 -3.81 11.42
CA ASN A 321 -24.88 -4.03 12.66
C ASN A 321 -23.76 -3.00 12.89
N SER A 322 -23.64 -1.98 12.03
CA SER A 322 -22.63 -0.92 12.12
C SER A 322 -21.17 -1.41 12.02
N ARG A 323 -20.94 -2.63 11.50
CA ARG A 323 -19.59 -3.20 11.41
C ARG A 323 -18.75 -2.48 10.37
N LEU A 324 -19.34 -2.07 9.26
CA LEU A 324 -18.61 -1.30 8.25
C LEU A 324 -18.31 0.10 8.77
N LEU A 325 -19.28 0.77 9.39
CA LEU A 325 -19.05 2.08 10.01
C LEU A 325 -17.94 2.03 11.07
N GLU A 326 -17.94 1.00 11.91
CA GLU A 326 -16.90 0.76 12.89
C GLU A 326 -15.52 0.72 12.22
N VAL A 327 -15.35 -0.10 11.18
CA VAL A 327 -14.08 -0.20 10.43
C VAL A 327 -13.68 1.15 9.80
N LEU A 328 -14.64 1.88 9.23
CA LEU A 328 -14.37 3.18 8.59
C LEU A 328 -13.93 4.25 9.60
N MET A 329 -14.58 4.30 10.77
CA MET A 329 -14.24 5.23 11.85
C MET A 329 -12.94 4.86 12.56
N THR A 330 -12.60 3.58 12.71
CA THR A 330 -11.38 3.15 13.41
C THR A 330 -10.16 2.96 12.50
N GLY A 331 -10.35 2.89 11.19
CA GLY A 331 -9.28 2.73 10.21
C GLY A 331 -9.07 4.01 9.39
N PRO A 332 -9.74 4.17 8.23
CA PRO A 332 -9.61 5.33 7.35
C PRO A 332 -9.70 6.70 8.04
N GLN A 333 -10.66 6.91 8.95
CA GLN A 333 -10.78 8.18 9.66
C GLN A 333 -9.59 8.43 10.62
N VAL A 334 -9.07 7.38 11.28
CA VAL A 334 -7.87 7.50 12.13
C VAL A 334 -6.67 7.90 11.29
N VAL A 335 -6.49 7.29 10.12
CA VAL A 335 -5.43 7.67 9.17
C VAL A 335 -5.60 9.11 8.70
N ALA A 336 -6.81 9.52 8.31
CA ALA A 336 -7.09 10.90 7.89
C ALA A 336 -6.75 11.90 9.00
N GLN A 337 -7.05 11.56 10.26
CA GLN A 337 -6.71 12.39 11.41
C GLN A 337 -5.20 12.45 11.66
N TRP A 338 -4.47 11.34 11.49
CA TRP A 338 -3.00 11.35 11.63
C TRP A 338 -2.35 12.26 10.59
N ILE A 339 -2.80 12.17 9.33
CA ILE A 339 -2.32 13.06 8.25
C ILE A 339 -2.66 14.52 8.57
N ASN A 340 -3.88 14.80 9.03
CA ASN A 340 -4.28 16.16 9.42
C ASN A 340 -3.42 16.71 10.56
N MET A 341 -3.18 15.93 11.61
CA MET A 341 -2.37 16.36 12.76
C MET A 341 -0.88 16.52 12.43
N GLU A 342 -0.33 15.67 11.56
CA GLU A 342 1.05 15.83 11.08
C GLU A 342 1.25 17.20 10.43
N HIS A 343 0.31 17.62 9.58
CA HIS A 343 0.34 18.94 8.95
C HIS A 343 0.03 20.06 9.96
N TYR A 344 -0.95 19.88 10.83
CA TYR A 344 -1.35 20.84 11.86
C TYR A 344 -0.16 21.22 12.76
N PHE A 345 0.48 20.25 13.39
CA PHE A 345 1.55 20.53 14.35
C PHE A 345 2.80 21.05 13.64
N SER A 346 3.12 20.53 12.45
CA SER A 346 4.22 21.03 11.64
C SER A 346 4.02 22.49 11.19
N ALA A 347 2.76 22.93 11.02
CA ALA A 347 2.41 24.30 10.65
C ALA A 347 2.41 25.26 11.86
N VAL A 348 1.95 24.79 13.04
CA VAL A 348 1.85 25.61 14.26
C VAL A 348 3.22 25.90 14.87
N ASP A 349 4.08 24.89 15.00
CA ASP A 349 5.43 25.02 15.56
C ASP A 349 6.38 24.03 14.85
N ASN A 350 6.94 24.50 13.74
CA ASN A 350 7.81 23.69 12.89
C ASN A 350 9.16 23.35 13.54
N ASP A 351 9.61 24.13 14.52
CA ASP A 351 10.89 23.91 15.18
C ASP A 351 10.83 22.72 16.13
N VAL A 352 9.67 22.54 16.80
CA VAL A 352 9.40 21.45 17.74
C VAL A 352 8.76 20.23 17.06
N TYR A 353 7.70 20.44 16.28
CA TYR A 353 6.89 19.36 15.71
C TYR A 353 7.06 19.16 14.20
N GLY A 354 7.94 19.95 13.58
CA GLY A 354 8.32 19.79 12.19
C GLY A 354 9.79 19.49 12.04
N SER A 355 10.22 19.46 10.78
CA SER A 355 11.59 19.11 10.43
C SER A 355 12.49 20.32 10.14
N GLY A 356 12.04 21.55 10.41
CA GLY A 356 12.74 22.75 9.99
C GLY A 356 12.80 22.92 8.47
N SER A 357 13.81 23.65 7.99
CA SER A 357 13.97 23.93 6.55
C SER A 357 14.68 22.81 5.80
N LYS A 358 14.14 22.44 4.62
CA LYS A 358 14.78 21.49 3.68
C LYS A 358 16.22 21.87 3.29
N ILE A 359 16.58 23.15 3.37
CA ILE A 359 17.90 23.68 2.93
C ILE A 359 19.08 23.01 3.64
N TYR A 360 18.91 22.66 4.91
CA TYR A 360 19.98 22.09 5.74
C TYR A 360 19.66 20.66 6.18
N HIS A 361 18.80 19.95 5.46
CA HIS A 361 18.54 18.54 5.72
C HIS A 361 19.70 17.65 5.28
N ASN A 362 20.15 16.80 6.20
CA ASN A 362 21.12 15.76 5.94
C ASN A 362 20.46 14.39 6.19
N VAL A 363 20.45 13.53 5.18
CA VAL A 363 19.98 12.14 5.32
C VAL A 363 21.01 11.37 6.14
N VAL A 364 20.58 10.76 7.25
CA VAL A 364 21.47 10.03 8.16
C VAL A 364 21.01 8.58 8.30
N GLY A 365 21.95 7.65 8.13
CA GLY A 365 21.73 6.22 8.32
C GLY A 365 20.69 5.58 7.37
N ARG A 366 20.16 6.33 6.39
CA ARG A 366 19.00 5.95 5.56
C ARG A 366 17.73 5.64 6.37
N ILE A 367 17.64 6.22 7.57
CA ILE A 367 16.50 6.02 8.48
C ILE A 367 15.77 7.32 8.80
N GLY A 368 16.38 8.47 8.54
CA GLY A 368 15.79 9.77 8.85
C GLY A 368 16.71 10.93 8.49
N ILE A 369 16.38 12.11 9.00
CA ILE A 369 16.98 13.38 8.61
C ILE A 369 17.43 14.14 9.85
N MET A 370 18.59 14.78 9.75
CA MET A 370 19.08 15.77 10.71
C MET A 370 19.05 17.16 10.07
N SER A 371 18.81 18.19 10.87
CA SER A 371 18.99 19.59 10.47
C SER A 371 20.41 20.06 10.80
N GLY A 372 21.17 20.41 9.77
CA GLY A 372 22.56 20.84 9.90
C GLY A 372 23.50 19.71 10.35
N PRO A 373 24.71 20.06 10.81
CA PRO A 373 25.72 19.07 11.23
C PRO A 373 25.44 18.45 12.61
N TRP A 374 24.63 19.09 13.45
CA TRP A 374 24.33 18.64 14.81
C TRP A 374 22.86 18.91 15.16
N SER A 375 22.06 17.85 15.24
CA SER A 375 20.68 17.86 15.77
C SER A 375 20.22 16.43 16.04
N ASP A 376 19.11 16.28 16.76
CA ASP A 376 18.39 15.02 16.80
C ASP A 376 17.77 14.68 15.43
N LEU A 377 17.32 13.43 15.27
CA LEU A 377 16.49 13.07 14.13
C LEU A 377 15.21 13.92 14.13
N ARG A 378 14.93 14.54 13.01
CA ARG A 378 13.77 15.40 12.82
C ARG A 378 12.51 14.58 12.57
N LEU A 379 11.41 15.05 13.15
CA LEU A 379 10.07 14.49 13.01
C LEU A 379 9.19 15.47 12.21
N GLY A 380 8.01 15.02 11.77
CA GLY A 380 7.04 15.85 11.08
C GLY A 380 7.53 16.40 9.73
N LEU A 381 6.86 17.44 9.25
CA LEU A 381 7.04 17.97 7.90
C LEU A 381 7.93 19.21 7.88
N ALA A 382 8.59 19.42 6.73
CA ALA A 382 9.45 20.58 6.53
C ALA A 382 8.63 21.86 6.39
N ARG A 383 9.22 22.99 6.79
CA ARG A 383 8.60 24.32 6.67
C ARG A 383 8.10 24.59 5.25
N GLN A 384 8.82 24.15 4.22
CA GLN A 384 8.44 24.33 2.82
C GLN A 384 7.16 23.56 2.44
N THR A 385 6.86 22.43 3.09
CA THR A 385 5.66 21.61 2.83
C THR A 385 4.40 22.29 3.38
N VAL A 386 4.51 22.92 4.56
CA VAL A 386 3.35 23.46 5.29
C VAL A 386 3.19 24.99 5.21
N MET A 387 4.24 25.72 4.85
CA MET A 387 4.22 27.19 4.74
C MET A 387 4.45 27.68 3.31
N ASN A 388 3.73 28.73 2.91
CA ASN A 388 4.01 29.56 1.75
C ASN A 388 4.62 30.90 2.18
N GLY A 389 5.95 30.98 2.22
CA GLY A 389 6.61 32.17 2.79
C GLY A 389 6.31 32.24 4.28
N ASP A 390 5.68 33.31 4.74
CA ASP A 390 5.32 33.51 6.14
C ASP A 390 3.88 33.13 6.47
N VAL A 391 3.07 32.79 5.46
CA VAL A 391 1.69 32.34 5.66
C VAL A 391 1.62 30.81 5.61
N PRO A 392 0.79 30.16 6.45
CA PRO A 392 0.54 28.73 6.31
C PRO A 392 -0.08 28.43 4.94
N TYR A 393 0.49 27.46 4.23
CA TYR A 393 -0.17 26.86 3.06
C TYR A 393 -1.22 25.86 3.52
N HIS A 394 -0.85 25.02 4.50
CA HIS A 394 -1.81 24.25 5.28
C HIS A 394 -2.31 25.12 6.43
N GLU A 395 -3.57 25.55 6.35
CA GLU A 395 -4.27 26.16 7.47
C GLU A 395 -4.33 25.16 8.64
N PRO A 396 -3.79 25.48 9.83
CA PRO A 396 -3.77 24.54 10.96
C PRO A 396 -5.18 24.39 11.53
N MET A 397 -5.96 23.53 10.88
CA MET A 397 -7.32 23.18 11.22
C MET A 397 -7.38 21.75 11.75
N ARG A 398 -8.25 21.53 12.73
CA ARG A 398 -8.59 20.18 13.19
C ARG A 398 -9.60 19.56 12.22
N LEU A 399 -9.41 18.28 11.92
CA LEU A 399 -10.24 17.55 10.96
C LEU A 399 -11.74 17.61 11.34
N LEU A 400 -12.59 17.90 10.36
CA LEU A 400 -14.04 17.73 10.46
C LEU A 400 -14.45 16.38 9.87
N THR A 401 -14.95 15.47 10.71
CA THR A 401 -15.59 14.24 10.26
C THR A 401 -17.10 14.47 10.09
N ILE A 402 -17.62 14.14 8.91
CA ILE A 402 -19.05 14.13 8.61
C ILE A 402 -19.48 12.69 8.40
N VAL A 403 -20.50 12.23 9.14
CA VAL A 403 -21.01 10.86 9.05
C VAL A 403 -22.50 10.85 8.73
N GLU A 404 -22.86 10.18 7.64
CA GLU A 404 -24.26 9.88 7.31
C GLU A 404 -24.67 8.55 7.96
N ALA A 405 -25.08 8.61 9.23
CA ALA A 405 -25.57 7.46 9.98
C ALA A 405 -26.41 7.89 11.20
N PRO A 406 -27.30 7.02 11.71
CA PRO A 406 -28.04 7.30 12.94
C PRO A 406 -27.11 7.60 14.11
N ARG A 407 -27.36 8.68 14.84
CA ARG A 407 -26.49 9.15 15.94
C ARG A 407 -26.24 8.08 16.99
N GLY A 408 -27.27 7.35 17.38
CA GLY A 408 -27.16 6.27 18.37
C GLY A 408 -26.27 5.09 17.94
N ARG A 409 -25.97 4.94 16.63
CA ARG A 409 -24.93 4.00 16.15
C ARG A 409 -23.54 4.59 16.33
N ILE A 410 -23.38 5.86 15.99
CA ILE A 410 -22.12 6.60 16.14
C ILE A 410 -21.72 6.65 17.63
N ASP A 411 -22.65 6.97 18.53
CA ASP A 411 -22.40 7.03 19.98
C ASP A 411 -21.82 5.74 20.53
N LYS A 412 -22.44 4.59 20.18
CA LYS A 412 -21.97 3.27 20.60
C LYS A 412 -20.54 2.97 20.12
N LEU A 413 -20.17 3.47 18.95
CA LEU A 413 -18.80 3.29 18.43
C LEU A 413 -17.81 4.19 19.16
N VAL A 414 -18.17 5.44 19.40
CA VAL A 414 -17.36 6.37 20.20
C VAL A 414 -17.13 5.78 21.60
N GLU A 415 -18.18 5.36 22.29
CA GLU A 415 -18.10 4.74 23.62
C GLU A 415 -17.26 3.47 23.65
N ARG A 416 -17.31 2.64 22.60
CA ARG A 416 -16.55 1.38 22.53
C ARG A 416 -15.06 1.62 22.32
N HIS A 417 -14.70 2.59 21.49
CA HIS A 417 -13.32 2.79 21.05
C HIS A 417 -12.67 3.99 21.74
N GLU A 418 -11.66 3.71 22.57
CA GLU A 418 -10.91 4.74 23.29
C GLU A 418 -10.32 5.82 22.35
N VAL A 419 -9.79 5.40 21.20
CA VAL A 419 -9.24 6.34 20.20
C VAL A 419 -10.29 7.34 19.71
N LEU A 420 -11.54 6.90 19.48
CA LEU A 420 -12.62 7.78 19.02
C LEU A 420 -13.08 8.71 20.14
N ARG A 421 -13.22 8.20 21.37
CA ARG A 421 -13.45 9.03 22.56
C ARG A 421 -12.41 10.13 22.69
N HIS A 422 -11.14 9.78 22.63
CA HIS A 422 -10.05 10.76 22.70
C HIS A 422 -10.10 11.78 21.57
N PHE A 423 -10.47 11.37 20.35
CA PHE A 423 -10.60 12.31 19.23
C PHE A 423 -11.70 13.33 19.45
N TYR A 424 -12.89 12.88 19.83
CA TYR A 424 -14.05 13.77 19.89
C TYR A 424 -14.20 14.50 21.23
N HIS A 425 -13.89 13.87 22.35
CA HIS A 425 -14.00 14.48 23.69
C HIS A 425 -12.89 15.48 23.99
N ASN A 426 -11.71 15.33 23.38
CA ASN A 426 -10.64 16.33 23.47
C ASN A 426 -10.67 17.32 22.29
N GLU A 427 -11.69 17.25 21.43
CA GLU A 427 -11.86 18.09 20.25
C GLU A 427 -10.69 18.02 19.26
N TRP A 428 -9.91 16.93 19.23
CA TRP A 428 -8.90 16.73 18.20
C TRP A 428 -9.53 16.52 16.81
N VAL A 429 -10.76 16.00 16.78
CA VAL A 429 -11.59 15.88 15.59
C VAL A 429 -12.97 16.47 15.92
N HIS A 430 -13.53 17.25 14.99
CA HIS A 430 -14.91 17.68 15.06
C HIS A 430 -15.82 16.65 14.38
N LEU A 431 -17.00 16.39 14.94
CA LEU A 431 -17.92 15.40 14.41
C LEU A 431 -19.28 16.01 14.14
N VAL A 432 -19.76 15.78 12.92
CA VAL A 432 -21.10 16.14 12.47
C VAL A 432 -21.77 14.89 11.91
N ALA A 433 -23.04 14.69 12.26
CA ALA A 433 -23.86 13.61 11.72
C ALA A 433 -25.00 14.18 10.89
N LEU A 434 -25.24 13.58 9.72
CA LEU A 434 -26.52 13.63 9.04
C LEU A 434 -27.29 12.38 9.45
N ASP A 435 -28.30 12.54 10.29
CA ASP A 435 -29.07 11.41 10.79
C ASP A 435 -30.15 11.02 9.76
N PRO A 436 -30.11 9.81 9.19
CA PRO A 436 -31.04 9.44 8.13
C PRO A 436 -32.47 9.22 8.65
N ASP A 437 -32.68 9.07 9.96
CA ASP A 437 -34.00 8.82 10.54
C ASP A 437 -34.88 10.08 10.54
N ASP A 438 -34.28 11.26 10.74
CA ASP A 438 -34.95 12.56 10.75
C ASP A 438 -34.48 13.51 9.62
N GLN A 439 -33.43 13.14 8.88
CA GLN A 439 -32.80 13.93 7.80
C GLN A 439 -32.24 15.28 8.29
N GLU A 440 -31.84 15.36 9.56
CA GLU A 440 -31.32 16.57 10.17
C GLU A 440 -29.81 16.48 10.47
N TRP A 441 -29.20 17.65 10.59
CA TRP A 441 -27.78 17.79 10.89
C TRP A 441 -27.55 18.01 12.38
N TYR A 442 -26.55 17.31 12.93
CA TYR A 442 -26.19 17.40 14.35
C TYR A 442 -24.68 17.53 14.52
N ARG A 443 -24.25 18.39 15.43
CA ARG A 443 -22.87 18.50 15.88
C ARG A 443 -22.69 17.75 17.20
N TYR A 444 -21.68 16.89 17.27
CA TYR A 444 -21.27 16.24 18.52
C TYR A 444 -20.43 17.20 19.37
N ARG A 445 -20.73 17.28 20.66
CA ARG A 445 -20.01 18.11 21.63
C ARG A 445 -19.04 17.26 22.45
N PRO A 446 -17.99 17.87 23.03
CA PRO A 446 -17.03 17.17 23.90
C PRO A 446 -17.67 16.50 25.11
N THR A 447 -18.83 17.01 25.54
CA THR A 447 -19.67 16.48 26.61
C THR A 447 -20.33 15.14 26.26
N GLY A 448 -20.29 14.72 24.99
CA GLY A 448 -21.00 13.56 24.49
C GLY A 448 -22.41 13.86 23.95
N GLU A 449 -22.81 15.13 23.92
CA GLU A 449 -24.16 15.54 23.52
C GLU A 449 -24.22 15.90 22.02
N TRP A 450 -25.36 15.60 21.39
CA TRP A 450 -25.67 16.06 20.04
C TRP A 450 -26.50 17.34 20.06
N VAL A 451 -26.02 18.37 19.39
CA VAL A 451 -26.73 19.65 19.20
C VAL A 451 -27.16 19.75 17.74
N ARG A 452 -28.45 19.98 17.49
CA ARG A 452 -28.95 20.21 16.13
C ARG A 452 -28.29 21.45 15.53
N ILE A 453 -27.88 21.36 14.27
CA ILE A 453 -27.37 22.49 13.51
C ILE A 453 -28.58 23.16 12.86
N ASP A 454 -29.05 24.25 13.47
CA ASP A 454 -30.12 25.05 12.87
C ASP A 454 -29.57 25.72 11.61
N GLY A 455 -30.30 25.57 10.50
CA GLY A 455 -29.92 26.02 9.17
C GLY A 455 -29.82 27.54 9.04
N THR A 456 -28.73 28.09 9.55
CA THR A 456 -28.17 29.39 9.14
C THR A 456 -26.67 29.18 9.05
N LEU A 457 -26.22 28.73 7.87
CA LEU A 457 -24.84 28.90 7.42
C LEU A 457 -24.67 30.29 6.82
#